data_AF-A0A7S1HPD8-F1
#
_entry.id   AF-A0A7S1HPD8-F1
#
_cell.length_a   1.000
_cell.length_b   1.000
_cell.length_c   1.000
_cell.angle_alpha   90.00
_cell.angle_beta   90.00
_cell.angle_gamma   90.00
#
_symmetry.space_group_name_H-M   'P 1'
#
loop_
_entity.id
_entity.type
_entity.pdbx_description
1 polymer ?
#
loop_
_entity_poly.entity_id
_entity_poly.type
_entity_poly.pdbx_seq_one_letter_code
_entity_poly.pdbx_strand_id
1 'polypeptide(L)'
;FTREYTESYFEKNAYFGLQKDQIFFYTQGSLPCLSEEDGKILMASPSAVAKAPDGNGGIYRALRSSGCLEDMARSGIQAVDCYCVDNLLAHVADPFFLGFCFSKGADVGCRTVAKASADEKVGVFVRRGKGIGVVEYSELDEAEATATKPNGELLYNWSNIC
;
A
#
# COMPACT_ATOMS: atom_id res chain seq x y z
N PHE A 1 12.23 0.17 -13.29
CA PHE A 1 11.66 1.52 -13.56
C PHE A 1 12.28 2.59 -12.69
N THR A 2 12.32 2.45 -11.36
CA THR A 2 12.74 3.54 -10.44
C THR A 2 14.02 3.25 -9.64
N ARG A 3 14.42 1.98 -9.52
CA ARG A 3 15.46 1.52 -8.60
C ARG A 3 16.78 2.30 -8.66
N GLU A 4 17.45 2.32 -9.80
CA GLU A 4 18.78 2.93 -9.95
C GLU A 4 18.77 4.41 -9.60
N TYR A 5 17.72 5.13 -10.01
CA TYR A 5 17.54 6.54 -9.69
C TYR A 5 17.36 6.74 -8.18
N THR A 6 16.52 5.94 -7.53
CA THR A 6 16.27 6.02 -6.09
C THR A 6 17.56 5.77 -5.30
N GLU A 7 18.31 4.70 -5.60
CA GLU A 7 19.57 4.41 -4.89
C GLU A 7 20.61 5.52 -5.09
N SER A 8 20.79 5.96 -6.33
CA SER A 8 21.73 7.05 -6.65
C SER A 8 21.36 8.34 -5.92
N TYR A 9 20.06 8.62 -5.75
CA TYR A 9 19.59 9.79 -5.03
C TYR A 9 19.88 9.70 -3.53
N PHE A 10 19.68 8.53 -2.91
CA PHE A 10 20.06 8.33 -1.50
C PHE A 10 21.57 8.45 -1.31
N GLU A 11 22.37 7.85 -2.20
CA GLU A 11 23.83 7.93 -2.15
C GLU A 11 24.34 9.37 -2.27
N LYS A 12 23.82 10.12 -3.25
CA LYS A 12 24.18 11.52 -3.48
C LYS A 12 23.88 12.41 -2.28
N ASN A 13 22.84 12.07 -1.50
CA ASN A 13 22.42 12.83 -0.32
C ASN A 13 22.89 12.20 1.00
N ALA A 14 23.92 11.33 0.96
CA ALA A 14 24.50 10.66 2.13
C ALA A 14 23.42 10.01 3.03
N TYR A 15 22.44 9.36 2.39
CA TYR A 15 21.32 8.66 3.04
C TYR A 15 20.52 9.52 4.03
N PHE A 16 20.55 10.84 3.87
CA PHE A 16 19.87 11.81 4.74
C PHE A 16 20.25 11.66 6.22
N GLY A 17 21.48 11.21 6.49
CA GLY A 17 22.01 11.01 7.85
C GLY A 17 21.75 9.62 8.46
N LEU A 18 21.03 8.73 7.75
CA LEU A 18 20.89 7.33 8.15
C LEU A 18 22.15 6.52 7.78
N GLN A 19 22.33 5.38 8.44
CA GLN A 19 23.37 4.43 8.04
C GLN A 19 22.90 3.61 6.84
N LYS A 20 23.82 3.31 5.91
CA LYS A 20 23.50 2.57 4.68
C LYS A 20 22.91 1.18 4.97
N ASP A 21 23.35 0.53 6.04
CA ASP A 21 22.89 -0.79 6.48
C ASP A 21 21.47 -0.79 7.09
N GLN A 22 20.93 0.38 7.44
CA GLN A 22 19.54 0.52 7.89
C GLN A 22 18.54 0.58 6.73
N ILE A 23 19.01 0.67 5.48
CA ILE A 23 18.15 0.87 4.31
C ILE A 23 18.24 -0.34 3.39
N PHE A 24 17.16 -1.11 3.35
CA PHE A 24 17.01 -2.24 2.44
C PHE A 24 16.18 -1.83 1.23
N PHE A 25 16.84 -1.59 0.10
CA PHE A 25 16.12 -1.40 -1.15
C PHE A 25 15.80 -2.76 -1.78
N TYR A 26 14.55 -2.98 -2.21
CA TYR A 26 14.16 -4.08 -3.12
C TYR A 26 13.37 -3.55 -4.34
N THR A 27 13.14 -4.40 -5.34
CA THR A 27 12.35 -4.04 -6.55
C THR A 27 11.12 -4.92 -6.63
N GLN A 28 9.95 -4.32 -6.84
CA GLN A 28 8.71 -5.06 -7.06
C GLN A 28 8.67 -5.72 -8.44
N GLY A 29 7.71 -6.61 -8.63
CA GLY A 29 7.51 -7.31 -9.88
C GLY A 29 6.92 -6.42 -10.98
N SER A 30 6.68 -7.05 -12.12
CA SER A 30 5.92 -6.47 -13.22
C SER A 30 5.14 -7.57 -13.90
N LEU A 31 3.95 -7.25 -14.38
CA LEU A 31 3.10 -8.15 -15.17
C LEU A 31 3.04 -7.69 -16.63
N PRO A 32 2.88 -8.63 -17.58
CA PRO A 32 2.65 -8.29 -18.98
C PRO A 32 1.29 -7.58 -19.14
N CYS A 33 1.25 -6.57 -20.00
CA CYS A 33 0.00 -5.94 -20.40
C CYS A 33 -0.74 -6.87 -21.39
N LEU A 34 -2.06 -6.96 -21.24
CA LEU A 34 -2.90 -7.80 -22.09
C LEU A 34 -3.81 -6.94 -22.97
N SER A 35 -4.06 -7.40 -24.19
CA SER A 35 -5.07 -6.86 -25.10
C SER A 35 -6.46 -7.08 -24.50
N GLU A 36 -7.28 -6.03 -24.47
CA GLU A 36 -8.66 -6.11 -24.00
C GLU A 36 -9.53 -7.00 -24.91
N GLU A 37 -9.26 -6.99 -26.22
CA GLU A 37 -10.07 -7.71 -27.21
C GLU A 37 -9.89 -9.23 -27.15
N ASP A 38 -8.65 -9.71 -26.98
CA ASP A 38 -8.32 -11.13 -27.14
C ASP A 38 -7.39 -11.71 -26.06
N GLY A 39 -7.05 -10.92 -25.03
CA GLY A 39 -6.23 -11.36 -23.91
C GLY A 39 -4.77 -11.68 -24.26
N LYS A 40 -4.31 -11.36 -25.47
CA LYS A 40 -2.93 -11.62 -25.86
C LYS A 40 -1.97 -10.65 -25.19
N ILE A 41 -0.75 -11.11 -24.94
CA ILE A 41 0.33 -10.27 -24.43
C ILE A 41 0.67 -9.19 -25.46
N LEU A 42 0.67 -7.94 -25.00
CA LEU A 42 1.04 -6.79 -25.80
C LEU A 42 2.56 -6.67 -25.91
N MET A 43 3.02 -6.32 -27.11
CA MET A 43 4.43 -6.06 -27.40
C MET A 43 4.67 -4.53 -27.38
N ALA A 44 5.63 -4.08 -26.58
CA ALA A 44 6.08 -2.68 -26.59
C ALA A 44 6.97 -2.38 -27.81
N SER A 45 7.66 -3.40 -28.31
CA SER A 45 8.45 -3.37 -29.55
C SER A 45 8.52 -4.79 -30.14
N PRO A 46 9.03 -4.98 -31.37
CA PRO A 46 9.18 -6.31 -31.96
C PRO A 46 9.97 -7.32 -31.11
N SER A 47 10.79 -6.87 -30.16
CA SER A 47 11.63 -7.70 -29.30
C SER A 47 11.34 -7.57 -27.80
N ALA A 48 10.34 -6.77 -27.40
CA ALA A 48 10.06 -6.49 -25.99
C ALA A 48 8.55 -6.54 -25.68
N VAL A 49 8.20 -7.27 -24.63
CA VAL A 49 6.86 -7.32 -24.06
C VAL A 49 6.55 -6.03 -23.30
N ALA A 50 5.36 -5.48 -23.50
CA ALA A 50 4.83 -4.39 -22.70
C ALA A 50 4.54 -4.89 -21.27
N LYS A 51 5.06 -4.19 -20.26
CA LYS A 51 4.90 -4.56 -18.85
C LYS A 51 4.52 -3.35 -18.02
N ALA A 52 3.73 -3.58 -16.98
CA ALA A 52 3.40 -2.61 -15.95
C ALA A 52 3.77 -3.17 -14.56
N PRO A 53 3.99 -2.32 -13.55
CA PRO A 53 4.07 -2.76 -12.16
C PRO A 53 2.87 -3.63 -11.76
N ASP A 54 3.11 -4.62 -10.89
CA ASP A 54 2.10 -5.61 -10.48
C ASP A 54 1.16 -5.16 -9.34
N GLY A 55 1.05 -3.84 -9.15
CA GLY A 55 0.29 -3.21 -8.07
C GLY A 55 1.02 -3.22 -6.72
N ASN A 56 0.52 -2.44 -5.76
CA ASN A 56 1.09 -2.37 -4.40
C ASN A 56 1.05 -3.74 -3.67
N GLY A 57 0.05 -4.58 -3.98
CA GLY A 57 -0.03 -5.98 -3.53
C GLY A 57 1.14 -6.86 -3.98
N GLY A 58 1.93 -6.43 -4.96
CA GLY A 58 3.19 -7.09 -5.35
C GLY A 58 4.23 -7.13 -4.22
N ILE A 59 4.06 -6.31 -3.16
CA ILE A 59 4.92 -6.26 -1.98
C ILE A 59 5.18 -7.64 -1.37
N TYR A 60 4.16 -8.48 -1.22
CA TYR A 60 4.31 -9.78 -0.55
C TYR A 60 5.29 -10.70 -1.27
N ARG A 61 5.18 -10.74 -2.61
CA ARG A 61 6.11 -11.52 -3.44
C ARG A 61 7.50 -10.89 -3.43
N ALA A 62 7.58 -9.56 -3.54
CA ALA A 62 8.83 -8.83 -3.60
C ALA A 62 9.66 -8.96 -2.31
N LEU A 63 9.01 -8.88 -1.15
CA LEU A 63 9.65 -9.08 0.16
C LEU A 63 10.26 -10.47 0.27
N ARG A 64 9.52 -11.51 -0.15
CA ARG A 64 10.01 -12.89 -0.14
C ARG A 64 11.17 -13.11 -1.10
N SER A 65 11.06 -12.64 -2.34
CA SER A 65 12.09 -12.90 -3.36
C SER A 65 13.38 -12.10 -3.17
N SER A 66 13.31 -10.99 -2.42
CA SER A 66 14.45 -10.08 -2.21
C SER A 66 15.33 -10.46 -1.03
N GLY A 67 14.88 -11.38 -0.16
CA GLY A 67 15.57 -11.67 1.10
C GLY A 67 15.19 -10.71 2.25
N CYS A 68 14.23 -9.81 2.03
CA CYS A 68 13.85 -8.79 3.00
C CYS A 68 13.17 -9.40 4.24
N LEU A 69 12.37 -10.46 4.05
CA LEU A 69 11.76 -11.18 5.19
C LEU A 69 12.82 -11.84 6.08
N GLU A 70 13.85 -12.43 5.47
CA GLU A 70 14.98 -13.03 6.19
C GLU A 70 15.84 -11.98 6.90
N ASP A 71 16.02 -10.81 6.29
CA ASP A 71 16.68 -9.66 6.91
C ASP A 71 15.92 -9.15 8.14
N MET A 72 14.61 -8.94 8.01
CA MET A 72 13.74 -8.55 9.13
C MET A 72 13.78 -9.57 10.28
N ALA A 73 13.72 -10.86 9.94
CA ALA A 73 13.77 -11.95 10.93
C ALA A 73 15.12 -11.97 11.67
N ARG A 74 16.24 -11.84 10.96
CA ARG A 74 17.57 -11.77 11.56
C ARG A 74 17.74 -10.55 12.46
N SER A 75 17.15 -9.42 12.07
CA SER A 75 17.18 -8.16 12.82
C SER A 75 16.19 -8.12 13.99
N GLY A 76 15.38 -9.16 14.18
CA GLY A 76 14.41 -9.23 15.28
C GLY A 76 13.24 -8.25 15.15
N ILE A 77 12.89 -7.84 13.92
CA ILE A 77 11.78 -6.92 13.67
C ILE A 77 10.46 -7.60 14.04
N GLN A 78 9.67 -6.95 14.89
CA GLN A 78 8.38 -7.46 15.39
C GLN A 78 7.16 -6.83 14.71
N ALA A 79 7.32 -5.64 14.13
CA ALA A 79 6.25 -4.91 13.46
C ALA A 79 6.81 -4.13 12.26
N VAL A 80 5.98 -3.98 11.23
CA VAL A 80 6.30 -3.22 10.02
C VAL A 80 5.22 -2.15 9.83
N ASP A 81 5.63 -0.89 9.72
CA ASP A 81 4.74 0.21 9.32
C ASP A 81 4.83 0.39 7.79
N CYS A 82 3.72 0.13 7.10
CA CYS A 82 3.60 0.29 5.66
C CYS A 82 2.83 1.57 5.34
N TYR A 83 3.36 2.42 4.46
CA TYR A 83 2.74 3.70 4.08
C TYR A 83 3.05 4.06 2.63
N CYS A 84 2.27 4.98 2.07
CA CYS A 84 2.47 5.53 0.72
C CYS A 84 3.42 6.75 0.76
N VAL A 85 4.34 6.80 -0.20
CA VAL A 85 5.40 7.82 -0.27
C VAL A 85 4.87 9.24 -0.57
N ASP A 86 3.66 9.37 -1.10
CA ASP A 86 3.06 10.66 -1.49
C ASP A 86 2.46 11.45 -0.32
N ASN A 87 2.25 10.81 0.83
CA ASN A 87 1.69 11.46 2.00
C ASN A 87 2.76 12.28 2.75
N LEU A 88 2.79 13.58 2.48
CA LEU A 88 3.66 14.54 3.18
C LEU A 88 3.46 14.55 4.70
N LEU A 89 2.25 14.22 5.16
CA LEU A 89 1.87 14.18 6.58
C LEU A 89 2.04 12.77 7.17
N ALA A 90 2.72 11.85 6.48
CA ALA A 90 2.93 10.50 6.99
C ALA A 90 3.70 10.55 8.31
N HIS A 91 3.08 10.05 9.37
CA HIS A 91 3.75 9.78 10.63
C HIS A 91 4.43 8.41 10.51
N VAL A 92 5.64 8.43 9.94
CA VAL A 92 6.45 7.22 9.73
C VAL A 92 6.86 6.64 11.08
N ALA A 93 6.57 5.34 11.28
CA ALA A 93 6.85 4.62 12.53
C ALA A 93 6.22 5.27 13.77
N ASP A 94 4.96 5.72 13.65
CA ASP A 94 4.20 6.35 14.75
C ASP A 94 4.10 5.40 15.96
N PRO A 95 4.73 5.75 17.11
CA PRO A 95 4.74 4.88 18.28
C PRO A 95 3.37 4.73 18.93
N PHE A 96 2.46 5.70 18.77
CA PHE A 96 1.10 5.57 19.32
C PHE A 96 0.29 4.54 18.55
N PHE A 97 0.38 4.54 17.22
CA PHE A 97 -0.30 3.57 16.38
C PHE A 97 0.26 2.17 16.60
N LEU A 98 1.59 2.02 16.57
CA LEU A 98 2.24 0.73 16.84
C LEU A 98 1.88 0.22 18.25
N GLY A 99 1.98 1.09 19.27
CA GLY A 99 1.61 0.75 20.65
C GLY A 99 0.15 0.35 20.80
N PHE A 100 -0.77 1.01 20.08
CA PHE A 100 -2.18 0.63 20.04
C PHE A 100 -2.34 -0.78 19.48
N CYS A 101 -1.73 -1.10 18.33
CA CYS A 101 -1.79 -2.43 17.73
C CYS A 101 -1.24 -3.51 18.68
N PHE A 102 -0.08 -3.27 19.30
CA PHE A 102 0.48 -4.17 20.31
C PHE A 102 -0.45 -4.37 21.51
N SER A 103 -1.06 -3.30 22.04
CA SER A 103 -1.98 -3.37 23.17
C SER A 103 -3.24 -4.20 22.89
N LYS A 104 -3.60 -4.32 21.61
CA LYS A 104 -4.74 -5.14 21.15
C LYS A 104 -4.35 -6.56 20.75
N GLY A 105 -3.05 -6.89 20.72
CA GLY A 105 -2.56 -8.13 20.14
C GLY A 105 -2.98 -8.29 18.68
N ALA A 106 -3.00 -7.18 17.93
CA ALA A 106 -3.44 -7.17 16.54
C ALA A 106 -2.31 -7.60 15.61
N ASP A 107 -2.59 -8.59 14.75
CA ASP A 107 -1.66 -9.00 13.68
C ASP A 107 -1.57 -7.95 12.56
N VAL A 108 -2.66 -7.22 12.32
CA VAL A 108 -2.78 -6.17 11.31
C VAL A 108 -3.60 -5.01 11.87
N GLY A 109 -3.10 -3.79 11.66
CA GLY A 109 -3.83 -2.55 11.93
C GLY A 109 -3.81 -1.65 10.69
N CYS A 110 -4.91 -0.93 10.47
CA CYS A 110 -5.02 0.05 9.38
C CYS A 110 -5.39 1.41 9.98
N ARG A 111 -4.72 2.46 9.50
CA ARG A 111 -5.08 3.85 9.83
C ARG A 111 -6.18 4.31 8.88
N THR A 112 -7.18 5.00 9.44
CA THR A 112 -8.31 5.52 8.67
C THR A 112 -8.59 6.95 9.07
N VAL A 113 -9.11 7.73 8.13
CA VAL A 113 -9.70 9.03 8.42
C VAL A 113 -11.19 9.00 8.11
N ALA A 114 -11.95 9.91 8.71
CA ALA A 114 -13.34 10.12 8.32
C ALA A 114 -13.37 10.58 6.85
N LYS A 115 -14.29 10.00 6.07
CA LYS A 115 -14.53 10.41 4.69
C LYS A 115 -15.04 11.85 4.70
N ALA A 116 -14.47 12.71 3.86
CA ALA A 116 -14.80 14.13 3.84
C ALA A 116 -16.21 14.38 3.29
N SER A 117 -16.64 13.57 2.32
CA SER A 117 -17.94 13.64 1.67
C SER A 117 -18.28 12.32 0.97
N ALA A 118 -19.55 12.11 0.61
CA ALA A 118 -19.99 10.89 -0.08
C ALA A 118 -19.27 10.67 -1.43
N ASP A 119 -18.93 11.76 -2.13
CA ASP A 119 -18.30 11.78 -3.45
C ASP A 119 -16.77 11.72 -3.44
N GLU A 120 -16.13 11.71 -2.25
CA GLU A 120 -14.68 11.53 -2.14
C GLU A 120 -14.26 10.18 -2.75
N LYS A 121 -13.31 10.24 -3.70
CA LYS A 121 -12.81 9.08 -4.45
C LYS A 121 -11.72 8.35 -3.69
N VAL A 122 -12.13 7.69 -2.62
CA VAL A 122 -11.24 6.95 -1.73
C VAL A 122 -11.85 5.59 -1.40
N GLY A 123 -11.01 4.57 -1.31
CA GLY A 123 -11.44 3.26 -0.83
C GLY A 123 -11.88 3.33 0.63
N VAL A 124 -12.90 2.56 1.00
CA VAL A 124 -13.41 2.52 2.38
C VAL A 124 -13.26 1.13 2.98
N PHE A 125 -12.90 1.07 4.26
CA PHE A 125 -12.88 -0.18 5.00
C PHE A 125 -14.30 -0.66 5.27
N VAL A 126 -14.55 -1.93 4.93
CA VAL A 126 -15.81 -2.60 5.16
C VAL A 126 -15.57 -3.96 5.81
N ARG A 127 -16.61 -4.49 6.44
CA ARG A 127 -16.63 -5.87 6.88
C ARG A 127 -17.27 -6.75 5.81
N ARG A 128 -16.52 -7.70 5.25
CA ARG A 128 -17.03 -8.74 4.35
C ARG A 128 -17.01 -10.08 5.09
N GLY A 129 -18.18 -10.50 5.60
CA GLY A 129 -18.33 -11.70 6.41
C GLY A 129 -17.54 -11.63 7.72
N LYS A 130 -16.54 -12.51 7.88
CA LYS A 130 -15.64 -12.53 9.05
C LYS A 130 -14.40 -11.64 8.87
N GLY A 131 -14.12 -11.19 7.65
CA GLY A 131 -12.93 -10.41 7.33
C GLY A 131 -13.20 -8.91 7.21
N ILE A 132 -12.12 -8.15 7.22
CA ILE A 132 -12.07 -6.74 6.85
C ILE A 132 -11.46 -6.65 5.45
N GLY A 133 -12.00 -5.76 4.61
CA GLY A 133 -11.44 -5.45 3.31
C GLY A 133 -11.65 -3.99 2.97
N VAL A 134 -11.09 -3.56 1.84
CA VAL A 134 -11.32 -2.24 1.26
C VAL A 134 -12.21 -2.42 0.04
N VAL A 135 -13.19 -1.52 -0.10
CA VAL A 135 -13.99 -1.39 -1.32
C VAL A 135 -13.57 -0.09 -1.98
N GLU A 136 -13.14 -0.15 -3.22
CA GLU A 136 -12.79 1.04 -3.98
C GLU A 136 -14.02 1.88 -4.28
N TYR A 137 -13.85 3.19 -4.40
CA TYR A 137 -14.97 4.11 -4.66
C TYR A 137 -15.73 3.77 -5.94
N SER A 138 -15.08 3.13 -6.92
CA SER A 138 -15.68 2.68 -8.18
C SER A 138 -16.56 1.44 -8.03
N GLU A 139 -16.51 0.77 -6.89
CA GLU A 139 -17.29 -0.44 -6.58
C GLU A 139 -18.51 -0.16 -5.70
N LEU A 140 -18.66 1.07 -5.17
CA LEU A 140 -19.83 1.49 -4.41
C LEU A 140 -20.88 2.11 -5.32
N ASP A 141 -22.14 1.74 -5.13
CA ASP A 141 -23.24 2.46 -5.77
C ASP A 141 -23.57 3.78 -5.04
N GLU A 142 -24.37 4.64 -5.67
CA GLU A 142 -24.72 5.95 -5.11
C GLU A 142 -25.50 5.85 -3.79
N ALA A 143 -26.34 4.83 -3.65
CA ALA A 143 -27.13 4.62 -2.43
C ALA A 143 -26.22 4.20 -1.26
N GLU A 144 -25.23 3.35 -1.51
CA GLU A 144 -24.20 2.95 -0.55
C GLU A 144 -23.28 4.12 -0.19
N ALA A 145 -22.82 4.88 -1.19
CA ALA A 145 -21.89 6.00 -0.98
C ALA A 145 -22.52 7.14 -0.16
N THR A 146 -23.84 7.34 -0.26
CA THR A 146 -24.59 8.39 0.45
C THR A 146 -25.30 7.89 1.71
N ALA A 147 -25.26 6.58 1.99
CA ALA A 147 -25.88 6.01 3.17
C ALA A 147 -25.32 6.65 4.45
N THR A 148 -26.21 6.97 5.39
CA THR A 148 -25.85 7.59 6.68
C THR A 148 -26.32 6.74 7.86
N LYS A 149 -25.60 6.87 8.97
CA LYS A 149 -25.98 6.37 10.28
C LYS A 149 -27.00 7.32 10.92
N PRO A 150 -27.70 6.92 11.99
CA PRO A 150 -28.64 7.79 12.71
C PRO A 150 -28.03 9.10 13.26
N ASN A 151 -26.71 9.15 13.46
CA ASN A 151 -25.99 10.35 13.90
C ASN A 151 -25.63 11.32 12.75
N GLY A 152 -26.01 11.00 11.51
CA GLY A 152 -25.73 11.81 10.32
C GLY A 152 -24.36 11.57 9.68
N GLU A 153 -23.49 10.76 10.28
CA GLU A 153 -22.24 10.35 9.64
C GLU A 153 -22.51 9.38 8.49
N LEU A 154 -21.61 9.35 7.51
CA LEU A 154 -21.65 8.32 6.47
C LEU A 154 -21.56 6.91 7.11
N LEU A 155 -22.28 5.96 6.51
CA LEU A 155 -22.25 4.57 6.92
C LEU A 155 -20.86 3.99 6.67
N TYR A 156 -20.31 4.24 5.48
CA TYR A 156 -18.95 3.89 5.09
C TYR A 156 -18.02 5.09 5.24
N ASN A 157 -17.60 5.35 6.47
CA ASN A 157 -16.85 6.55 6.85
C ASN A 157 -15.37 6.30 7.19
N TRP A 158 -14.85 5.10 6.90
CA TRP A 158 -13.46 4.75 7.24
C TRP A 158 -12.62 4.71 5.98
N SER A 159 -12.15 5.88 5.55
CA SER A 159 -11.33 6.03 4.36
C SER A 159 -9.97 5.36 4.57
N ASN A 160 -9.58 4.55 3.60
CA ASN A 160 -8.22 4.02 3.51
C ASN A 160 -7.27 5.13 3.06
N ILE A 161 -6.16 5.31 3.77
CA ILE A 161 -5.22 6.40 3.50
C ILE A 161 -3.99 5.99 2.69
N CYS A 162 -3.89 4.72 2.25
CA CYS A 162 -2.83 4.19 1.39
C CYS A 162 -3.29 2.96 0.60
#